data_AF-A0A8B7DE42-F1
#
_entry.id   AF-A0A8B7DE42-F1
#
_cell.length_a   1.000
_cell.length_b   1.000
_cell.length_c   1.000
_cell.angle_alpha   90.00
_cell.angle_beta   90.00
_cell.angle_gamma   90.00
#
_symmetry.space_group_name_H-M   'P 1'
#
loop_
_entity.id
_entity.type
_entity.pdbx_description
1 polymer ?
#
loop_
_entity_poly.entity_id
_entity_poly.type
_entity_poly.pdbx_seq_one_letter_code
_entity_poly.pdbx_strand_id
1 'polypeptide(L)'
;MAAIVQSIFIFAVMGVQLFNGRLNYCTDESMIKKEDCSGFFISFDDNNYNLPVEKKREWVIDDFNFNHIGVALLSLISSSSGSGWPILMQSGIDSEGVDEGPLRNNKIWLSLYFIAFLITMS
;
A
#
# COMPACT_ATOMS: atom_id res chain seq x y z
N MET A 1 -23.07 -14.63 8.61
CA MET A 1 -22.97 -14.04 7.25
C MET A 1 -23.27 -12.54 7.24
N ALA A 2 -24.46 -12.07 7.63
CA ALA A 2 -24.78 -10.62 7.59
C ALA A 2 -23.84 -9.75 8.46
N ALA A 3 -23.51 -10.19 9.68
CA ALA A 3 -22.60 -9.46 10.58
C ALA A 3 -21.17 -9.34 10.03
N ILE A 4 -20.67 -10.37 9.34
CA ILE A 4 -19.32 -10.36 8.74
C ILE A 4 -19.24 -9.32 7.62
N VAL A 5 -20.23 -9.31 6.73
CA VAL A 5 -20.30 -8.34 5.63
C VAL A 5 -20.38 -6.91 6.17
N GLN A 6 -21.15 -6.68 7.25
CA GLN A 6 -21.23 -5.38 7.90
C GLN A 6 -19.87 -4.96 8.50
N SER A 7 -19.18 -5.86 9.19
CA SER A 7 -17.85 -5.60 9.74
C SER A 7 -16.84 -5.26 8.63
N ILE A 8 -16.82 -6.03 7.54
CA ILE A 8 -15.92 -5.76 6.39
C ILE A 8 -16.18 -4.35 5.84
N PHE A 9 -17.45 -3.96 5.70
CA PHE A 9 -17.80 -2.63 5.23
C PHE A 9 -17.32 -1.52 6.17
N ILE A 10 -17.51 -1.68 7.49
CA ILE A 10 -17.03 -0.72 8.49
C ILE A 10 -15.50 -0.59 8.42
N PHE A 11 -14.78 -1.70 8.36
CA PHE A 11 -13.32 -1.70 8.20
C PHE A 11 -12.87 -1.08 6.89
N ALA A 12 -13.60 -1.29 5.79
CA ALA A 12 -13.30 -0.68 4.51
C ALA A 12 -13.44 0.85 4.57
N VAL A 13 -14.52 1.35 5.17
CA VAL A 13 -14.73 2.81 5.35
C VAL A 13 -13.62 3.40 6.23
N MET A 14 -13.27 2.74 7.34
CA MET A 14 -12.16 3.18 8.20
C MET A 14 -10.82 3.17 7.45
N GLY A 15 -10.55 2.12 6.67
CA GLY A 15 -9.33 1.99 5.89
C GLY A 15 -9.20 3.09 4.84
N VAL A 16 -10.29 3.44 4.14
CA VAL A 16 -10.31 4.57 3.21
C VAL A 16 -9.97 5.87 3.94
N GLN A 17 -10.48 6.10 5.15
CA GLN A 17 -10.14 7.32 5.91
C GLN A 17 -8.66 7.36 6.33
N LEU A 18 -8.08 6.22 6.66
CA LEU A 18 -6.69 6.13 7.14
C LEU A 18 -5.66 6.19 6.00
N PHE A 19 -5.93 5.53 4.88
CA PHE A 19 -4.91 5.18 3.88
C PHE A 19 -5.17 5.74 2.48
N ASN A 20 -6.29 6.45 2.24
CA ASN A 20 -6.58 7.01 0.92
C ASN A 20 -5.46 7.94 0.43
N GLY A 21 -4.89 7.58 -0.73
CA GLY A 21 -3.83 8.32 -1.39
C GLY A 21 -2.43 8.15 -0.77
N ARG A 22 -2.28 7.26 0.22
CA ARG A 22 -1.03 7.11 1.02
C ARG A 22 -0.24 5.83 0.77
N LEU A 23 -0.76 4.94 -0.09
CA LEU A 23 -0.16 3.63 -0.42
C LEU A 23 0.48 3.61 -1.82
N ASN A 24 0.58 4.78 -2.45
CA ASN A 24 1.17 4.89 -3.77
C ASN A 24 2.68 5.11 -3.62
N TYR A 25 3.46 4.73 -4.63
CA TYR A 25 4.91 4.85 -4.59
C TYR A 25 5.49 5.18 -5.96
N CYS A 26 6.69 5.75 -5.99
CA CYS A 26 7.44 5.93 -7.23
C CYS A 26 8.26 4.66 -7.53
N THR A 27 8.46 4.33 -8.80
CA THR A 27 9.39 3.26 -9.21
C THR A 27 10.84 3.50 -8.76
N ASP A 28 11.19 4.75 -8.47
CA ASP A 28 12.49 5.18 -7.94
C ASP A 28 12.34 5.48 -6.45
N GLU A 29 12.93 4.64 -5.58
CA GLU A 29 12.85 4.76 -4.12
C GLU A 29 13.46 6.06 -3.57
N SER A 30 14.29 6.75 -4.36
CA SER A 30 14.87 8.04 -3.95
C SER A 30 13.87 9.19 -4.03
N MET A 31 12.75 9.01 -4.75
CA MET A 31 11.71 10.02 -4.94
C MET A 31 10.51 9.72 -4.06
N ILE A 32 10.32 10.55 -3.03
CA ILE A 32 9.20 10.42 -2.09
C ILE A 32 7.95 11.13 -2.61
N LYS A 33 8.09 12.32 -3.20
CA LYS A 33 6.92 13.09 -3.64
C LYS A 33 6.52 12.72 -5.06
N LYS A 34 5.21 12.69 -5.31
CA LYS A 34 4.65 12.48 -6.66
C LYS A 34 5.12 13.51 -7.68
N GLU A 35 5.28 14.77 -7.27
CA GLU A 35 5.75 15.86 -8.12
C GLU A 35 7.17 15.62 -8.65
N ASP A 36 8.01 14.99 -7.83
CA ASP A 36 9.40 14.67 -8.16
C ASP A 36 9.54 13.35 -8.94
N CYS A 37 8.48 12.54 -8.99
CA CYS A 37 8.43 11.25 -9.70
C CYS A 37 8.22 11.42 -11.21
N SER A 38 9.11 12.16 -11.87
CA SER A 38 9.10 12.36 -13.32
C SER A 38 10.52 12.26 -13.92
N GLY A 39 10.58 11.93 -15.22
CA GLY A 39 11.83 11.73 -15.94
C GLY A 39 12.31 10.28 -15.92
N PHE A 40 13.63 10.10 -15.87
CA PHE A 40 14.29 8.80 -15.96
C PHE A 40 15.25 8.61 -14.80
N PHE A 41 15.47 7.35 -14.41
CA PHE A 41 16.43 6.95 -13.39
C PHE A 41 17.22 5.73 -13.87
N ILE A 42 18.41 5.56 -13.31
CA ILE A 42 19.25 4.41 -13.60
C ILE A 42 18.96 3.33 -12.57
N SER A 43 18.53 2.18 -13.06
CA SER A 43 18.38 0.97 -12.24
C SER A 43 19.49 -0.02 -12.57
N PHE A 44 19.94 -0.75 -11.55
CA PHE A 44 20.85 -1.87 -11.70
C PHE A 44 20.05 -3.15 -11.43
N ASP A 45 20.07 -4.10 -12.36
CA ASP A 45 19.46 -5.40 -12.10
C ASP A 45 20.33 -6.18 -11.10
N ASP A 46 19.69 -6.89 -10.17
CA ASP A 46 20.35 -7.69 -9.12
C ASP A 46 21.32 -8.75 -9.69
N ASN A 47 21.10 -9.18 -10.94
CA ASN A 47 21.93 -10.18 -11.61
C ASN A 47 23.12 -9.58 -12.37
N ASN A 48 23.15 -8.27 -12.63
CA ASN A 48 24.23 -7.65 -13.41
C ASN A 48 24.43 -6.15 -13.11
N TYR A 49 25.16 -5.87 -12.05
CA TYR A 49 25.54 -4.52 -11.64
C TYR A 49 26.37 -3.74 -12.68
N ASN A 50 26.91 -4.40 -13.71
CA ASN A 50 27.76 -3.75 -14.72
C ASN A 50 26.97 -3.13 -15.88
N LEU A 51 25.65 -3.37 -15.96
CA LEU A 51 24.79 -2.86 -17.03
C LEU A 51 23.71 -1.95 -16.43
N PRO A 52 23.97 -0.64 -16.31
CA PRO A 52 22.95 0.32 -15.92
C PRO A 52 21.85 0.36 -17.00
N VAL A 53 20.60 0.16 -16.59
CA VAL A 53 19.42 0.28 -17.46
C VAL A 53 18.66 1.54 -17.08
N GLU A 54 18.47 2.41 -18.07
CA GLU A 54 17.62 3.58 -17.93
C GLU A 54 16.15 3.13 -17.89
N LYS A 55 15.46 3.45 -16.79
CA LYS A 55 14.03 3.22 -16.62
C LYS A 55 13.32 4.55 -16.42
N LYS A 56 12.09 4.63 -16.92
CA LYS A 56 11.23 5.80 -16.73
C LYS A 56 10.71 5.80 -15.29
N ARG A 57 10.68 6.96 -14.65
CA ARG A 57 10.01 7.14 -13.36
C ARG A 57 8.50 7.12 -13.56
N GLU A 58 7.82 6.25 -12.84
CA GLU A 58 6.36 6.16 -12.87
C GLU A 58 5.80 6.13 -11.45
N TRP A 59 4.71 6.86 -11.25
CA TRP A 59 3.96 6.84 -10.00
C TRP A 59 2.98 5.66 -10.04
N VAL A 60 3.24 4.67 -9.22
CA VAL A 60 2.51 3.41 -9.19
C VAL A 60 1.45 3.44 -8.10
N ILE A 61 0.26 3.02 -8.47
CA ILE A 61 -0.85 2.75 -7.55
C ILE A 61 -0.91 1.24 -7.38
N ASP A 62 -0.71 0.74 -6.17
CA ASP A 62 -0.80 -0.69 -5.88
C ASP A 62 -2.22 -1.21 -6.20
N ASP A 63 -2.33 -2.43 -6.72
CA ASP A 63 -3.60 -3.09 -6.98
C ASP A 63 -4.42 -3.26 -5.68
N PHE A 64 -3.73 -3.48 -4.56
CA PHE A 64 -4.32 -3.53 -3.22
C PHE A 64 -4.12 -2.20 -2.50
N ASN A 65 -5.12 -1.32 -2.62
CA ASN A 65 -5.11 -0.01 -1.96
C ASN A 65 -6.46 0.31 -1.28
N PHE A 66 -6.53 1.50 -0.68
CA PHE A 66 -7.71 2.03 0.02
C PHE A 66 -8.16 3.39 -0.54
N ASN A 67 -7.87 3.69 -1.82
CA ASN A 67 -8.23 4.97 -2.44
C ASN A 67 -9.75 5.09 -2.63
N HIS A 68 -10.42 3.95 -2.88
CA HIS A 68 -11.87 3.88 -3.05
C HIS A 68 -12.45 2.67 -2.30
N ILE A 69 -13.73 2.79 -1.93
CA ILE A 69 -14.41 1.76 -1.14
C ILE A 69 -14.41 0.38 -1.81
N GLY A 70 -14.55 0.31 -3.14
CA GLY A 70 -14.55 -0.95 -3.88
C GLY A 70 -13.22 -1.69 -3.79
N VAL A 71 -12.10 -0.97 -3.97
CA VAL A 71 -10.76 -1.55 -3.88
C VAL A 71 -10.42 -1.91 -2.44
N ALA A 72 -10.82 -1.07 -1.47
CA ALA A 72 -10.67 -1.38 -0.05
C ALA A 72 -11.38 -2.69 0.33
N LEU A 73 -12.60 -2.91 -0.17
CA LEU A 73 -13.33 -4.16 0.05
C LEU A 73 -12.59 -5.36 -0.56
N LEU A 74 -12.05 -5.23 -1.78
CA LEU A 74 -11.26 -6.29 -2.44
C LEU A 74 -9.99 -6.61 -1.64
N SER A 75 -9.26 -5.59 -1.18
CA SER A 75 -8.07 -5.72 -0.34
C SER A 75 -8.36 -6.46 0.96
N LEU A 76 -9.47 -6.14 1.64
CA LEU A 76 -9.89 -6.80 2.87
C LEU A 76 -10.39 -8.23 2.64
N ILE A 77 -11.12 -8.49 1.55
CA ILE A 77 -11.57 -9.85 1.21
C ILE A 77 -10.36 -10.74 0.90
N SER A 78 -9.41 -10.27 0.09
CA SER A 78 -8.14 -10.99 -0.17
C SER A 78 -7.39 -11.26 1.13
N SER A 79 -7.27 -10.25 2.01
CA SER A 79 -6.61 -10.39 3.31
C SER A 79 -7.30 -11.43 4.21
N SER A 80 -8.64 -11.51 4.17
CA SER A 80 -9.41 -12.50 4.96
C SER A 80 -9.16 -13.95 4.52
N SER A 81 -8.79 -14.19 3.27
CA SER A 81 -8.33 -15.52 2.80
C SER A 81 -6.88 -15.84 3.16
N GLY A 82 -6.18 -14.94 3.86
CA GLY A 82 -4.78 -15.10 4.26
C GLY A 82 -3.75 -14.74 3.18
N SER A 83 -4.18 -14.24 2.02
CA SER A 83 -3.29 -13.84 0.93
C SER A 83 -2.91 -12.36 1.00
N GLY A 84 -1.63 -12.04 0.84
CA GLY A 84 -1.14 -10.67 0.63
C GLY A 84 -1.24 -9.71 1.82
N TRP A 85 -1.92 -10.08 2.91
CA TRP A 85 -2.11 -9.22 4.08
C TRP A 85 -0.81 -8.72 4.74
N PRO A 86 0.30 -9.47 4.81
CA PRO A 86 1.52 -8.95 5.44
C PRO A 86 2.14 -7.81 4.63
N ILE A 87 2.08 -7.91 3.30
CA ILE A 87 2.58 -6.87 2.38
C ILE A 87 1.69 -5.63 2.50
N LEU A 88 0.37 -5.80 2.45
CA LEU A 88 -0.59 -4.70 2.60
C LEU A 88 -0.44 -3.99 3.96
N MET A 89 -0.24 -4.77 5.04
CA MET A 89 0.03 -4.23 6.36
C MET A 89 1.34 -3.44 6.38
N GLN A 90 2.40 -3.96 5.76
CA GLN A 90 3.69 -3.27 5.67
C GLN A 90 3.57 -1.96 4.89
N SER A 91 2.88 -1.95 3.75
CA SER A 91 2.57 -0.73 3.00
C SER A 91 1.79 0.28 3.84
N GLY A 92 0.87 -0.20 4.69
CA GLY A 92 0.16 0.65 5.66
C GLY A 92 1.08 1.25 6.73
N ILE A 93 2.01 0.46 7.27
CA ILE A 93 3.03 0.93 8.25
C ILE A 93 3.95 1.98 7.63
N ASP A 94 4.34 1.77 6.38
CA ASP A 94 5.27 2.64 5.67
C ASP A 94 4.58 3.90 5.10
N SER A 95 3.25 4.02 5.23
CA SER A 95 2.51 5.17 4.70
C SER A 95 2.91 6.50 5.34
N GLU A 96 3.07 7.54 4.52
CA GLU A 96 3.35 8.91 4.96
C GLU A 96 2.11 9.82 4.79
N GLY A 97 2.18 10.79 3.89
CA GLY A 97 1.11 11.71 3.55
C GLY A 97 0.35 11.29 2.29
N VAL A 98 -0.52 12.18 1.84
CA VAL A 98 -1.25 12.02 0.57
C VAL A 98 -0.29 12.38 -0.56
N ASP A 99 -0.24 11.54 -1.60
CA ASP A 99 0.67 11.70 -2.75
C ASP A 99 2.17 11.69 -2.37
N GLU A 100 2.49 11.06 -1.24
CA GLU A 100 3.85 10.80 -0.77
C GLU A 100 4.10 9.28 -0.74
N GLY A 101 5.33 8.90 -1.09
CA GLY A 101 5.81 7.54 -1.16
C GLY A 101 6.09 6.97 0.24
N PRO A 102 6.36 5.66 0.32
CA PRO A 102 6.54 4.96 1.58
C PRO A 102 7.82 5.41 2.30
N LEU A 103 7.70 5.63 3.60
CA LEU A 103 8.82 5.81 4.53
C LEU A 103 8.90 4.62 5.48
N ARG A 104 10.03 3.91 5.43
CA ARG A 104 10.18 2.64 6.14
C ARG A 104 9.95 2.78 7.64
N ASN A 105 9.03 1.99 8.17
CA ASN A 105 8.63 1.92 9.58
C ASN A 105 8.12 3.25 10.15
N ASN A 106 7.52 4.11 9.33
CA ASN A 106 7.05 5.42 9.76
C ASN A 106 5.95 5.35 10.84
N LYS A 107 4.88 4.58 10.58
CA LYS A 107 3.67 4.55 11.43
C LYS A 107 3.35 3.12 11.85
N ILE A 108 4.26 2.51 12.64
CA ILE A 108 4.11 1.13 13.12
C ILE A 108 2.80 0.86 13.86
N TRP A 109 2.21 1.87 14.50
CA TRP A 109 0.93 1.76 15.20
C TRP A 109 -0.25 1.42 14.26
N LEU A 110 -0.15 1.73 12.96
CA LEU A 110 -1.16 1.37 11.96
C LEU A 110 -1.27 -0.15 11.76
N SER A 111 -0.25 -0.94 12.16
CA SER A 111 -0.32 -2.40 12.17
C SER A 111 -1.51 -2.93 12.99
N LEU A 112 -1.90 -2.20 14.05
CA LEU A 112 -3.03 -2.57 14.91
C LEU A 112 -4.35 -2.64 14.15
N TYR A 113 -4.54 -1.82 13.11
CA TYR A 113 -5.73 -1.88 12.25
C TYR A 113 -5.84 -3.24 11.54
N PHE A 114 -4.75 -3.71 10.94
CA PHE A 114 -4.72 -4.97 10.20
C PHE A 114 -4.84 -6.18 11.13
N ILE A 115 -4.15 -6.16 12.27
CA ILE A 115 -4.25 -7.23 13.27
C ILE A 115 -5.68 -7.31 13.85
N ALA A 116 -6.29 -6.17 14.18
CA ALA A 116 -7.68 -6.14 14.65
C ALA A 116 -8.67 -6.65 13.60
N PHE A 117 -8.48 -6.30 12.32
CA PHE A 117 -9.27 -6.83 11.21
C PHE A 117 -9.15 -8.36 11.12
N LEU A 118 -7.93 -8.90 11.14
CA LEU A 118 -7.71 -10.34 11.04
C LEU A 118 -8.34 -11.12 12.20
N ILE A 119 -8.20 -10.62 13.44
CA ILE A 119 -8.83 -11.23 14.62
C ILE A 119 -10.36 -11.19 14.53
N THR A 120 -10.93 -10.12 13.97
CA THR A 120 -12.38 -9.96 13.83
C THR A 120 -12.95 -10.85 12.73
N MET A 121 -12.16 -11.15 11.69
CA MET A 121 -12.58 -11.93 10.52
C MET A 121 -12.26 -13.43 10.62
N SER A 122 -11.31 -13.81 11.48
CA SER A 122 -10.93 -15.20 11.76
C SER A 122 -12.00 -15.98 12.52
#